data_AF-A0A850ZC78-F1
#
_entry.id   AF-A0A850ZC78-F1
#
_cell.length_a   1.000
_cell.length_b   1.000
_cell.length_c   1.000
_cell.angle_alpha   90.00
_cell.angle_beta   90.00
_cell.angle_gamma   90.00
#
_symmetry.space_group_name_H-M   'P 1'
#
loop_
_entity.id
_entity.type
_entity.pdbx_description
1 polymer ?
#
loop_
_entity_poly.entity_id
_entity_poly.type
_entity_poly.pdbx_seq_one_letter_code
_entity_poly.pdbx_strand_id
1 'polypeptide(L)'
;RSLGGLTLGLALASIYGALVLLVQGHNIWYCLSITVILGAGMGLGMAFSMKTRMIVLLALPHFFTREGKMLIMMMALCLTVQGPGTNLLHNVSQVAKALSCGAELAQNQTAERLQRAKEPLLNLQNKIKDIGQNAKVVCDRVRKFVRSIMDSIRHVARALRNVWLWLARAGNICNRELGSPRSSCFRYMDKAKDRCERALPLLFHICYVVHSFKVLCDVISALSVMFCTIPQYIQTFIRINVAAPLTDALNRVRAEFEFNISVVHHFSVNLNASKSLGEVSADMMEAVQQHMEPYHRALELFSYISILAILFLCYHAVRYRRRYLRDDTFDNIYITRRFVELDLRCAEQGRPTVLPLSALERGRYIPPGALWLSKRERRQYGLQLFGFLRHMLLGLSIILADYSIFWLLGLFRHQLSAEIIARAPSTMNISVNGTGYTSEIFQDLVSAFNALQEGKVSVLSQVCLIEPVEPDHSTYITIGILYGIWLFIAVFGSYMARLRRAVCAAYYPSREQERLAFLHNIIRARREWLIFALRQVGTRQLADTGKSRLFLILISR
;
A
#
# COMPACT_ATOMS: atom_id res chain seq x y z
N ARG A 1 70.51 -4.75 0.33
CA ARG A 1 69.52 -3.88 -0.35
C ARG A 1 68.88 -4.67 -1.48
N SER A 2 67.61 -4.47 -1.82
CA SER A 2 66.95 -5.22 -2.92
C SER A 2 66.20 -4.30 -3.86
N LEU A 3 66.66 -4.21 -5.10
CA LEU A 3 66.00 -3.46 -6.17
C LEU A 3 64.63 -4.07 -6.52
N GLY A 4 64.55 -5.41 -6.53
CA GLY A 4 63.28 -6.13 -6.68
C GLY A 4 62.28 -5.86 -5.55
N GLY A 5 62.76 -5.71 -4.32
CA GLY A 5 61.92 -5.31 -3.19
C GLY A 5 61.35 -3.89 -3.36
N LEU A 6 62.18 -2.94 -3.78
CA LEU A 6 61.77 -1.55 -4.02
C LEU A 6 60.69 -1.45 -5.10
N THR A 7 60.95 -2.06 -6.26
CA THR A 7 60.02 -2.06 -7.40
C THR A 7 58.69 -2.71 -7.06
N LEU A 8 58.70 -3.86 -6.37
CA LEU A 8 57.47 -4.51 -5.92
C LEU A 8 56.72 -3.65 -4.88
N GLY A 9 57.42 -3.04 -3.93
CA GLY A 9 56.82 -2.15 -2.93
C GLY A 9 56.12 -0.95 -3.55
N LEU A 10 56.75 -0.31 -4.54
CA LEU A 10 56.15 0.80 -5.30
C LEU A 10 54.95 0.33 -6.13
N ALA A 11 55.06 -0.80 -6.84
CA ALA A 11 53.96 -1.33 -7.63
C ALA A 11 52.72 -1.64 -6.78
N LEU A 12 52.89 -2.22 -5.60
CA LEU A 12 51.77 -2.51 -4.68
C LEU A 12 51.11 -1.24 -4.17
N ALA A 13 51.90 -0.21 -3.85
CA ALA A 13 51.35 1.08 -3.44
C ALA A 13 50.58 1.75 -4.58
N SER A 14 51.10 1.73 -5.81
CA SER A 14 50.42 2.27 -7.00
C SER A 14 49.12 1.52 -7.30
N ILE A 15 49.10 0.18 -7.21
CA ILE A 15 47.88 -0.62 -7.39
C ILE A 15 46.84 -0.25 -6.34
N TYR A 16 47.25 -0.10 -5.08
CA TYR A 16 46.35 0.32 -4.00
C TYR A 16 45.80 1.73 -4.24
N GLY A 17 46.64 2.69 -4.64
CA GLY A 17 46.20 4.05 -4.96
C GLY A 17 45.22 4.10 -6.14
N ALA A 18 45.47 3.32 -7.18
CA ALA A 18 44.55 3.19 -8.32
C ALA A 18 43.21 2.58 -7.92
N LEU A 19 43.22 1.55 -7.06
CA LEU A 19 42.00 0.93 -6.53
C LEU A 19 41.19 1.93 -5.72
N VAL A 20 41.83 2.68 -4.82
CA VAL A 20 41.18 3.72 -4.01
C VAL A 20 40.57 4.80 -4.89
N LEU A 21 41.28 5.24 -5.93
CA LEU A 21 40.80 6.26 -6.87
C LEU A 21 39.59 5.79 -7.67
N LEU A 22 39.62 4.56 -8.20
CA LEU A 22 38.52 3.99 -9.00
C LEU A 22 37.26 3.71 -8.18
N VAL A 23 37.42 3.36 -6.90
CA VAL A 23 36.31 2.87 -6.08
C VAL A 23 35.67 3.96 -5.23
N GLN A 24 36.43 4.99 -4.80
CA GLN A 24 35.97 5.89 -3.74
C GLN A 24 35.60 7.29 -4.21
N GLY A 25 35.89 7.66 -5.46
CA GLY A 25 35.59 8.99 -6.01
C GLY A 25 36.14 10.15 -5.16
N HIS A 26 37.12 9.88 -4.29
CA HIS A 26 37.68 10.85 -3.36
C HIS A 26 38.52 11.89 -4.11
N ASN A 27 38.79 13.03 -3.45
CA ASN A 27 39.64 14.07 -4.00
C ASN A 27 40.98 13.49 -4.45
N ILE A 28 41.33 13.72 -5.71
CA ILE A 28 42.53 13.21 -6.38
C ILE A 28 43.79 13.51 -5.55
N TRP A 29 43.84 14.68 -4.89
CA TRP A 29 44.96 15.08 -4.02
C TRP A 29 45.13 14.21 -2.78
N TYR A 30 44.03 13.77 -2.17
CA TYR A 30 44.05 12.87 -1.01
C TYR A 30 44.58 11.49 -1.42
N CYS A 31 44.06 10.94 -2.53
CA CYS A 31 44.52 9.68 -3.09
C CYS A 31 46.01 9.74 -3.43
N LEU A 32 46.46 10.77 -4.16
CA LEU A 32 47.87 10.95 -4.50
C LEU A 32 48.75 11.02 -3.24
N SER A 33 48.36 11.81 -2.24
CA SER A 33 49.12 11.97 -1.00
C SER A 33 49.30 10.63 -0.26
N ILE A 34 48.23 9.85 -0.11
CA ILE A 34 48.30 8.52 0.51
C ILE A 34 49.16 7.57 -0.31
N THR A 35 49.02 7.58 -1.63
CA THR A 35 49.78 6.69 -2.52
C THR A 35 51.28 6.97 -2.43
N VAL A 36 51.68 8.24 -2.36
CA VAL A 36 53.08 8.66 -2.22
C VAL A 36 53.63 8.27 -0.84
N ILE A 37 52.90 8.54 0.25
CA ILE A 37 53.33 8.18 1.61
C ILE A 37 53.47 6.66 1.76
N LEU A 38 52.46 5.91 1.30
CA LEU A 38 52.47 4.45 1.32
C LEU A 38 53.59 3.90 0.43
N GLY A 39 53.79 4.48 -0.76
CA GLY A 39 54.85 4.12 -1.70
C GLY A 39 56.24 4.34 -1.14
N ALA A 40 56.48 5.48 -0.48
CA ALA A 40 57.75 5.74 0.20
C ALA A 40 57.98 4.74 1.35
N GLY A 41 56.98 4.53 2.21
CA GLY A 41 57.08 3.60 3.35
C GLY A 41 57.28 2.14 2.93
N MET A 42 56.43 1.63 2.04
CA MET A 42 56.52 0.26 1.52
C MET A 42 57.75 0.08 0.65
N GLY A 43 58.04 1.00 -0.26
CA GLY A 43 59.19 0.93 -1.16
C GLY A 43 60.51 0.89 -0.40
N LEU A 44 60.76 1.89 0.47
CA LEU A 44 61.97 1.93 1.28
C LEU A 44 62.04 0.75 2.27
N GLY A 45 60.91 0.42 2.91
CA GLY A 45 60.83 -0.72 3.82
C GLY A 45 61.21 -2.05 3.15
N MET A 46 60.70 -2.31 1.95
CA MET A 46 61.01 -3.50 1.16
C MET A 46 62.46 -3.51 0.66
N ALA A 47 63.01 -2.35 0.32
CA ALA A 47 64.37 -2.19 -0.19
C ALA A 47 65.43 -2.51 0.87
N PHE A 48 65.25 -1.99 2.09
CA PHE A 48 66.27 -2.02 3.14
C PHE A 48 66.03 -3.07 4.23
N SER A 49 64.78 -3.43 4.56
CA SER A 49 64.47 -4.36 5.66
C SER A 49 64.06 -5.75 5.16
N MET A 50 64.86 -6.77 5.49
CA MET A 50 64.52 -8.18 5.21
C MET A 50 63.25 -8.63 5.96
N LYS A 51 63.04 -8.14 7.20
CA LYS A 51 61.86 -8.47 8.01
C LYS A 51 60.59 -7.90 7.37
N THR A 52 60.64 -6.64 6.94
CA THR A 52 59.51 -5.98 6.26
C THR A 52 59.21 -6.69 4.95
N ARG A 53 60.25 -7.03 4.18
CA ARG A 53 60.09 -7.77 2.92
C ARG A 53 59.38 -9.09 3.07
N MET A 54 59.78 -9.88 4.05
CA MET A 54 59.13 -11.16 4.35
C MET A 54 57.67 -10.98 4.75
N ILE A 55 57.34 -9.98 5.59
CA ILE A 55 55.96 -9.76 6.05
C ILE A 55 55.07 -9.37 4.88
N VAL A 56 55.51 -8.46 4.02
CA VAL A 56 54.74 -8.03 2.83
C VAL A 56 54.55 -9.19 1.86
N LEU A 57 55.61 -9.92 1.52
CA LEU A 57 55.51 -11.12 0.65
C LEU A 57 54.59 -12.20 1.23
N LEU A 58 54.53 -12.32 2.56
CA LEU A 58 53.64 -13.25 3.23
C LEU A 58 52.20 -12.73 3.33
N ALA A 59 51.99 -11.41 3.41
CA ALA A 59 50.68 -10.77 3.45
C ALA A 59 49.97 -10.85 2.09
N LEU A 60 50.70 -10.78 0.97
CA LEU A 60 50.13 -10.85 -0.38
C LEU A 60 49.22 -12.07 -0.59
N PRO A 61 49.66 -13.32 -0.34
CA PRO A 61 48.78 -14.48 -0.39
C PRO A 61 47.54 -14.41 0.51
N HIS A 62 47.60 -13.70 1.65
CA HIS A 62 46.46 -13.61 2.56
C HIS A 62 45.30 -12.80 1.96
N PHE A 63 45.59 -11.83 1.10
CA PHE A 63 44.57 -11.14 0.31
C PHE A 63 43.77 -12.13 -0.55
N PHE A 64 44.44 -13.14 -1.13
CA PHE A 64 43.79 -14.17 -1.93
C PHE A 64 43.08 -15.28 -1.11
N THR A 65 42.95 -15.11 0.21
CA THR A 65 42.25 -16.08 1.08
C THR A 65 40.87 -15.57 1.52
N ARG A 66 40.34 -16.07 2.63
CA ARG A 66 39.01 -15.68 3.13
C ARG A 66 38.93 -14.19 3.46
N GLU A 67 40.01 -13.60 3.98
CA GLU A 67 40.00 -12.23 4.49
C GLU A 67 39.82 -11.20 3.35
N GLY A 68 40.62 -11.27 2.28
CA GLY A 68 40.46 -10.35 1.16
C GLY A 68 39.18 -10.57 0.35
N LYS A 69 38.66 -11.81 0.32
CA LYS A 69 37.34 -12.11 -0.29
C LYS A 69 36.20 -11.36 0.39
N MET A 70 36.21 -11.30 1.72
CA MET A 70 35.18 -10.58 2.47
C MET A 70 35.18 -9.09 2.09
N LEU A 71 36.37 -8.49 1.93
CA LEU A 71 36.50 -7.08 1.55
C LEU A 71 35.95 -6.82 0.14
N ILE A 72 36.35 -7.64 -0.85
CA ILE A 72 35.88 -7.49 -2.23
C ILE A 72 34.37 -7.75 -2.34
N MET A 73 33.86 -8.75 -1.62
CA MET A 73 32.42 -9.06 -1.60
C MET A 73 31.60 -7.91 -1.02
N MET A 74 32.04 -7.33 0.11
CA MET A 74 31.37 -6.16 0.70
C MET A 74 31.42 -4.95 -0.24
N MET A 75 32.57 -4.72 -0.88
CA MET A 75 32.74 -3.63 -1.85
C MET A 75 31.82 -3.79 -3.05
N ALA A 76 31.81 -4.97 -3.67
CA ALA A 76 30.94 -5.26 -4.81
C ALA A 76 29.46 -5.10 -4.43
N LEU A 77 29.05 -5.56 -3.25
CA LEU A 77 27.68 -5.40 -2.76
C LEU A 77 27.31 -3.92 -2.57
N CYS A 78 28.17 -3.13 -1.92
CA CYS A 78 27.91 -1.71 -1.69
C CYS A 78 27.81 -0.94 -3.01
N LEU A 79 28.71 -1.19 -3.97
CA LEU A 79 28.66 -0.55 -5.29
C LEU A 79 27.44 -1.00 -6.10
N THR A 80 27.01 -2.25 -5.99
CA THR A 80 25.79 -2.73 -6.68
C THR A 80 24.53 -2.05 -6.13
N VAL A 81 24.47 -1.83 -4.81
CA VAL A 81 23.34 -1.12 -4.18
C VAL A 81 23.37 0.38 -4.50
N GLN A 82 24.54 1.02 -4.41
CA GLN A 82 24.67 2.46 -4.67
C GLN A 82 24.61 2.86 -6.13
N GLY A 83 25.07 2.02 -7.05
CA GLY A 83 24.96 2.28 -8.49
C GLY A 83 23.62 1.78 -9.02
N PRO A 84 23.55 0.54 -9.56
CA PRO A 84 22.32 -0.04 -10.11
C PRO A 84 21.10 0.06 -9.19
N GLY A 85 21.28 -0.17 -7.88
CA GLY A 85 20.17 -0.13 -6.92
C GLY A 85 19.57 1.27 -6.73
N THR A 86 20.37 2.34 -6.75
CA THR A 86 19.86 3.72 -6.66
C THR A 86 19.23 4.14 -7.98
N ASN A 87 19.84 3.79 -9.11
CA ASN A 87 19.30 4.11 -10.43
C ASN A 87 17.94 3.43 -10.66
N LEU A 88 17.83 2.15 -10.29
CA LEU A 88 16.57 1.39 -10.30
C LEU A 88 15.50 2.13 -9.50
N LEU A 89 15.83 2.52 -8.28
CA LEU A 89 14.90 3.13 -7.34
C LEU A 89 14.52 4.57 -7.76
N HIS A 90 15.45 5.30 -8.39
CA HIS A 90 15.19 6.60 -8.99
C HIS A 90 14.22 6.47 -10.19
N ASN A 91 14.45 5.50 -11.07
CA ASN A 91 13.55 5.20 -12.19
C ASN A 91 12.14 4.82 -11.70
N VAL A 92 12.02 4.02 -10.63
CA VAL A 92 10.72 3.74 -10.00
C VAL A 92 10.08 5.01 -9.44
N SER A 93 10.85 5.91 -8.85
CA SER A 93 10.35 7.20 -8.37
C SER A 93 9.84 8.10 -9.50
N GLN A 94 10.49 8.09 -10.67
CA GLN A 94 10.02 8.81 -11.86
C GLN A 94 8.64 8.30 -12.32
N VAL A 95 8.38 7.00 -12.23
CA VAL A 95 7.03 6.44 -12.49
C VAL A 95 6.01 6.98 -11.51
N ALA A 96 6.33 6.95 -10.20
CA ALA A 96 5.43 7.45 -9.18
C ALA A 96 5.11 8.94 -9.38
N LYS A 97 6.12 9.75 -9.75
CA LYS A 97 5.95 11.17 -10.09
C LYS A 97 5.07 11.37 -11.31
N ALA A 98 5.28 10.60 -12.39
CA ALA A 98 4.46 10.68 -13.59
C ALA A 98 3.00 10.26 -13.35
N LEU A 99 2.77 9.19 -12.56
CA LEU A 99 1.43 8.76 -12.16
C LEU A 99 0.72 9.79 -11.29
N SER A 100 1.45 10.39 -10.35
CA SER A 100 0.96 11.49 -9.51
C SER A 100 0.55 12.71 -10.35
N CYS A 101 1.41 13.16 -11.26
CA CYS A 101 1.12 14.24 -12.19
C CYS A 101 -0.09 13.92 -13.10
N GLY A 102 -0.17 12.70 -13.62
CA GLY A 102 -1.28 12.25 -14.45
C GLY A 102 -2.61 12.25 -13.69
N ALA A 103 -2.60 11.83 -12.43
CA ALA A 103 -3.78 11.87 -11.57
C ALA A 103 -4.22 13.31 -11.24
N GLU A 104 -3.27 14.22 -11.01
CA GLU A 104 -3.56 15.64 -10.75
C GLU A 104 -4.13 16.33 -12.00
N LEU A 105 -3.54 16.05 -13.17
CA LEU A 105 -4.05 16.54 -14.44
C LEU A 105 -5.46 16.01 -14.72
N ALA A 106 -5.71 14.72 -14.49
CA ALA A 106 -7.03 14.14 -14.64
C ALA A 106 -8.06 14.77 -13.69
N GLN A 107 -7.67 15.05 -12.45
CA GLN A 107 -8.52 15.73 -11.47
C GLN A 107 -8.85 17.16 -11.90
N ASN A 108 -7.84 17.95 -12.30
CA ASN A 108 -8.03 19.33 -12.76
C ASN A 108 -8.90 19.39 -14.03
N GLN A 109 -8.67 18.51 -15.00
CA GLN A 109 -9.51 18.42 -16.20
C GLN A 109 -10.94 18.00 -15.88
N THR A 110 -11.14 17.10 -14.92
CA THR A 110 -12.48 16.67 -14.49
C THR A 110 -13.20 17.81 -13.77
N ALA A 111 -12.51 18.54 -12.89
CA ALA A 111 -13.06 19.70 -12.17
C ALA A 111 -13.46 20.82 -13.14
N GLU A 112 -12.61 21.15 -14.12
CA GLU A 112 -12.90 22.17 -15.13
C GLU A 112 -14.14 21.81 -15.96
N ARG A 113 -14.27 20.54 -16.38
CA ARG A 113 -15.46 20.07 -17.12
C ARG A 113 -16.72 20.10 -16.28
N LEU A 114 -16.63 19.68 -15.03
CA LEU A 114 -17.75 19.74 -14.10
C LEU A 114 -18.19 21.19 -13.85
N GLN A 115 -17.24 22.13 -13.80
CA GLN A 115 -17.52 23.56 -13.72
C GLN A 115 -18.20 24.08 -15.00
N ARG A 116 -17.75 23.68 -16.19
CA ARG A 116 -18.42 24.02 -17.46
C ARG A 116 -19.83 23.43 -17.56
N ALA A 117 -20.05 22.22 -17.07
CA ALA A 117 -21.38 21.60 -17.03
C ALA A 117 -22.32 22.23 -15.98
N LYS A 118 -21.77 22.92 -14.98
CA LYS A 118 -22.56 23.56 -13.91
C LYS A 118 -23.37 24.74 -14.42
N GLU A 119 -22.84 25.53 -15.34
CA GLU A 119 -23.50 26.74 -15.87
C GLU A 119 -24.88 26.45 -16.51
N PRO A 120 -25.03 25.52 -17.47
CA PRO A 120 -26.34 25.17 -18.02
C PRO A 120 -27.28 24.55 -16.97
N LEU A 121 -26.75 23.80 -16.00
CA LEU A 121 -27.55 23.25 -14.89
C LEU A 121 -28.10 24.35 -13.96
N LEU A 122 -27.34 25.41 -13.70
CA LEU A 122 -27.82 26.58 -12.95
C LEU A 122 -28.90 27.36 -13.72
N ASN A 123 -28.76 27.49 -15.04
CA ASN A 123 -29.80 28.09 -15.87
C ASN A 123 -31.11 27.29 -15.85
N LEU A 124 -31.02 25.96 -15.95
CA LEU A 124 -32.17 25.06 -15.78
C LEU A 124 -32.83 25.24 -14.41
N GLN A 125 -32.02 25.36 -13.34
CA GLN A 125 -32.52 25.58 -11.99
C GLN A 125 -33.33 26.88 -11.89
N ASN A 126 -32.83 27.98 -12.46
CA ASN A 126 -33.53 29.26 -12.46
C ASN A 126 -34.86 29.16 -13.22
N LYS A 127 -34.88 28.48 -14.37
CA LYS A 127 -36.12 28.22 -15.12
C LYS A 127 -37.14 27.41 -14.30
N ILE A 128 -36.72 26.34 -13.61
CA ILE A 128 -37.64 25.56 -12.75
C ILE A 128 -38.19 26.42 -11.61
N LYS A 129 -37.36 27.28 -11.03
CA LYS A 129 -37.78 28.24 -10.00
C LYS A 129 -38.83 29.21 -10.54
N ASP A 130 -38.66 29.71 -11.75
CA ASP A 130 -39.62 30.61 -12.41
C ASP A 130 -40.96 29.93 -12.71
N ILE A 131 -40.97 28.66 -13.15
CA ILE A 131 -42.21 27.87 -13.25
C ILE A 131 -42.88 27.77 -11.89
N GLY A 132 -42.11 27.44 -10.84
CA GLY A 132 -42.62 27.34 -9.48
C GLY A 132 -43.23 28.64 -8.99
N GLN A 133 -42.62 29.79 -9.30
CA GLN A 133 -43.14 31.12 -8.98
C GLN A 133 -44.42 31.44 -9.76
N ASN A 134 -44.44 31.19 -11.07
CA ASN A 134 -45.62 31.40 -11.91
C ASN A 134 -46.80 30.52 -11.47
N ALA A 135 -46.52 29.24 -11.18
CA ALA A 135 -47.50 28.31 -10.62
C ALA A 135 -48.02 28.84 -9.28
N LYS A 136 -47.15 29.32 -8.37
CA LYS A 136 -47.53 29.94 -7.10
C LYS A 136 -48.48 31.14 -7.30
N VAL A 137 -48.24 31.99 -8.29
CA VAL A 137 -49.12 33.13 -8.60
C VAL A 137 -50.52 32.67 -9.02
N VAL A 138 -50.61 31.67 -9.91
CA VAL A 138 -51.91 31.09 -10.34
C VAL A 138 -52.64 30.48 -9.15
N CYS A 139 -51.91 29.67 -8.39
CA CYS A 139 -52.32 29.05 -7.14
C CYS A 139 -52.88 30.06 -6.12
N ASP A 140 -52.20 31.19 -5.90
CA ASP A 140 -52.66 32.25 -5.00
C ASP A 140 -53.91 32.96 -5.53
N ARG A 141 -54.04 33.09 -6.86
CA ARG A 141 -55.27 33.61 -7.49
C ARG A 141 -56.45 32.68 -7.25
N VAL A 142 -56.27 31.37 -7.46
CA VAL A 142 -57.30 30.34 -7.16
C VAL A 142 -57.66 30.37 -5.69
N ARG A 143 -56.67 30.42 -4.79
CA ARG A 143 -56.89 30.51 -3.34
C ARG A 143 -57.68 31.76 -2.93
N LYS A 144 -57.41 32.92 -3.55
CA LYS A 144 -58.18 34.15 -3.31
C LYS A 144 -59.62 34.00 -3.79
N PHE A 145 -59.83 33.43 -4.98
CA PHE A 145 -61.15 33.19 -5.54
C PHE A 145 -61.99 32.25 -4.66
N VAL A 146 -61.44 31.10 -4.27
CA VAL A 146 -62.11 30.13 -3.37
C VAL A 146 -62.43 30.77 -2.02
N ARG A 147 -61.53 31.57 -1.44
CA ARG A 147 -61.80 32.32 -0.20
C ARG A 147 -62.98 33.28 -0.36
N SER A 148 -63.04 34.03 -1.47
CA SER A 148 -64.16 34.92 -1.75
C SER A 148 -65.50 34.17 -1.79
N ILE A 149 -65.56 33.02 -2.46
CA ILE A 149 -66.77 32.17 -2.50
C ILE A 149 -67.14 31.70 -1.11
N MET A 150 -66.18 31.18 -0.33
CA MET A 150 -66.44 30.74 1.03
C MET A 150 -66.95 31.88 1.92
N ASP A 151 -66.42 33.09 1.78
CA ASP A 151 -66.87 34.25 2.54
C ASP A 151 -68.32 34.61 2.22
N SER A 152 -68.70 34.64 0.94
CA SER A 152 -70.10 34.82 0.51
C SER A 152 -71.02 33.74 1.11
N ILE A 153 -70.60 32.48 1.10
CA ILE A 153 -71.40 31.38 1.68
C ILE A 153 -71.49 31.51 3.21
N ARG A 154 -70.43 31.99 3.89
CA ARG A 154 -70.50 32.29 5.34
C ARG A 154 -71.52 33.37 5.67
N HIS A 155 -71.76 34.35 4.80
CA HIS A 155 -72.83 35.32 4.99
C HIS A 155 -74.21 34.64 4.99
N VAL A 156 -74.45 33.74 4.02
CA VAL A 156 -75.68 32.94 3.95
C VAL A 156 -75.83 32.03 5.18
N ALA A 157 -74.76 31.35 5.59
CA ALA A 157 -74.76 30.51 6.78
C ALA A 157 -75.06 31.32 8.06
N ARG A 158 -74.53 32.54 8.18
CA ARG A 158 -74.86 33.46 9.29
C ARG A 158 -76.33 33.89 9.27
N ALA A 159 -76.88 34.21 8.10
CA ALA A 159 -78.30 34.53 7.96
C ALA A 159 -79.18 33.34 8.37
N LEU A 160 -78.87 32.14 7.88
CA LEU A 160 -79.57 30.90 8.26
C LEU A 160 -79.48 30.62 9.76
N ARG A 161 -78.32 30.89 10.38
CA ARG A 161 -78.16 30.76 11.84
C ARG A 161 -79.06 31.76 12.59
N ASN A 162 -79.17 32.98 12.12
CA ASN A 162 -80.04 33.98 12.73
C ASN A 162 -81.53 33.59 12.59
N VAL A 163 -81.94 33.09 11.42
CA VAL A 163 -83.29 32.54 11.20
C VAL A 163 -83.56 31.36 12.12
N TRP A 164 -82.59 30.45 12.27
CA TRP A 164 -82.68 29.33 13.19
C TRP A 164 -82.85 29.77 14.65
N LEU A 165 -82.06 30.74 15.11
CA LEU A 165 -82.18 31.32 16.45
C LEU A 165 -83.51 32.03 16.67
N TRP A 166 -84.08 32.64 15.63
CA TRP A 166 -85.39 33.26 15.68
C TRP A 166 -86.50 32.20 15.77
N LEU A 167 -86.48 31.16 14.92
CA LEU A 167 -87.44 30.04 14.97
C LEU A 167 -87.42 29.32 16.32
N ALA A 168 -86.23 29.08 16.87
CA ALA A 168 -86.07 28.48 18.19
C ALA A 168 -86.74 29.31 19.29
N ARG A 169 -86.57 30.64 19.24
CA ARG A 169 -87.22 31.55 20.18
C ARG A 169 -88.73 31.60 19.98
N ALA A 170 -89.20 31.68 18.74
CA ALA A 170 -90.63 31.70 18.41
C ALA A 170 -91.35 30.42 18.88
N GLY A 171 -90.78 29.24 18.60
CA GLY A 171 -91.34 27.95 19.04
C GLY A 171 -91.36 27.82 20.57
N ASN A 172 -90.30 28.25 21.26
CA ASN A 172 -90.25 28.21 22.72
C ASN A 172 -91.26 29.16 23.38
N ILE A 173 -91.41 30.39 22.85
CA ILE A 173 -92.41 31.34 23.33
C ILE A 173 -93.83 30.79 23.12
N CYS A 174 -94.10 30.24 21.93
CA CYS A 174 -95.40 29.63 21.61
C CYS A 174 -95.78 28.54 22.62
N ASN A 175 -94.87 27.58 22.86
CA ASN A 175 -95.11 26.50 23.82
C ASN A 175 -95.23 26.98 25.28
N ARG A 176 -94.53 28.07 25.64
CA ARG A 176 -94.57 28.62 27.01
C ARG A 176 -95.86 29.38 27.31
N GLU A 177 -96.34 30.19 26.37
CA GLU A 177 -97.49 31.07 26.59
C GLU A 177 -98.84 30.39 26.31
N LEU A 178 -98.93 29.50 25.31
CA LEU A 178 -100.22 28.96 24.86
C LEU A 178 -100.61 27.61 25.50
N GLY A 179 -99.67 26.86 26.08
CA GLY A 179 -99.95 25.50 26.60
C GLY A 179 -100.65 24.60 25.56
N SER A 180 -101.49 23.65 25.97
CA SER A 180 -102.38 22.94 25.02
C SER A 180 -103.69 23.74 24.84
N PRO A 181 -103.92 24.43 23.70
CA PRO A 181 -105.01 25.41 23.59
C PRO A 181 -106.40 24.77 23.68
N ARG A 182 -106.49 23.51 23.26
CA ARG A 182 -107.68 22.67 23.39
C ARG A 182 -108.19 22.60 24.84
N SER A 183 -107.32 22.22 25.79
CA SER A 183 -107.75 22.00 27.18
C SER A 183 -108.15 23.31 27.88
N SER A 184 -107.44 24.40 27.60
CA SER A 184 -107.78 25.72 28.14
C SER A 184 -109.10 26.25 27.59
N CYS A 185 -109.38 26.07 26.30
CA CYS A 185 -110.64 26.49 25.68
C CYS A 185 -111.84 25.66 26.19
N PHE A 186 -111.70 24.32 26.26
CA PHE A 186 -112.75 23.44 26.80
C PHE A 186 -113.12 23.83 28.24
N ARG A 187 -112.11 24.09 29.08
CA ARG A 187 -112.32 24.52 30.47
C ARG A 187 -113.06 25.85 30.59
N TYR A 188 -112.86 26.78 29.65
CA TYR A 188 -113.58 28.05 29.67
C TYR A 188 -115.05 27.87 29.29
N MET A 189 -115.33 27.05 28.27
CA MET A 189 -116.70 26.73 27.83
C MET A 189 -117.47 25.98 28.91
N ASP A 190 -116.84 25.04 29.61
CA ASP A 190 -117.45 24.35 30.76
C ASP A 190 -117.81 25.34 31.88
N LYS A 191 -116.89 26.23 32.26
CA LYS A 191 -117.18 27.30 33.24
C LYS A 191 -118.26 28.28 32.80
N ALA A 192 -118.41 28.52 31.50
CA ALA A 192 -119.46 29.40 30.96
C ALA A 192 -120.83 28.71 31.06
N LYS A 193 -120.90 27.42 30.73
CA LYS A 193 -122.08 26.58 30.92
C LYS A 193 -122.49 26.54 32.40
N ASP A 194 -121.56 26.25 33.31
CA ASP A 194 -121.84 26.17 34.76
C ASP A 194 -122.31 27.51 35.34
N ARG A 195 -121.89 28.63 34.75
CA ARG A 195 -122.39 29.97 35.13
C ARG A 195 -123.81 30.23 34.59
N CYS A 196 -124.09 29.78 33.37
CA CYS A 196 -125.43 29.86 32.78
C CYS A 196 -126.44 29.04 33.59
N GLU A 197 -126.12 27.79 33.93
CA GLU A 197 -127.00 26.91 34.73
C GLU A 197 -127.31 27.50 36.11
N ARG A 198 -126.32 28.14 36.75
CA ARG A 198 -126.52 28.83 38.04
C ARG A 198 -127.36 30.10 37.94
N ALA A 199 -127.29 30.83 36.83
CA ALA A 199 -128.04 32.06 36.64
C ALA A 199 -129.51 31.82 36.24
N LEU A 200 -129.81 30.69 35.59
CA LEU A 200 -131.14 30.34 35.06
C LEU A 200 -131.58 28.93 35.51
N PRO A 201 -131.90 28.72 36.80
CA PRO A 201 -132.20 27.38 37.34
C PRO A 201 -133.47 26.74 36.75
N LEU A 202 -134.47 27.54 36.34
CA LEU A 202 -135.73 27.05 35.76
C LEU A 202 -135.64 26.70 34.26
N LEU A 203 -134.62 27.19 33.55
CA LEU A 203 -134.43 27.04 32.09
C LEU A 203 -133.06 26.44 31.74
N PHE A 204 -132.56 25.54 32.59
CA PHE A 204 -131.20 24.99 32.49
C PHE A 204 -130.90 24.30 31.15
N HIS A 205 -131.91 23.73 30.48
CA HIS A 205 -131.75 23.08 29.18
C HIS A 205 -131.18 24.01 28.08
N ILE A 206 -131.47 25.31 28.13
CA ILE A 206 -130.98 26.27 27.12
C ILE A 206 -129.45 26.44 27.20
N CYS A 207 -128.85 26.24 28.39
CA CYS A 207 -127.42 26.38 28.61
C CYS A 207 -126.58 25.29 27.92
N TYR A 208 -127.19 24.19 27.45
CA TYR A 208 -126.48 23.15 26.68
C TYR A 208 -125.99 23.61 25.31
N VAL A 209 -126.58 24.67 24.74
CA VAL A 209 -126.10 25.31 23.51
C VAL A 209 -124.63 25.77 23.65
N VAL A 210 -124.20 26.19 24.84
CA VAL A 210 -122.80 26.56 25.13
C VAL A 210 -121.83 25.40 24.86
N HIS A 211 -122.28 24.17 25.05
CA HIS A 211 -121.46 22.98 24.78
C HIS A 211 -121.25 22.74 23.28
N SER A 212 -122.22 23.12 22.43
CA SER A 212 -122.09 22.98 20.97
C SER A 212 -120.99 23.87 20.41
N PHE A 213 -120.67 24.99 21.09
CA PHE A 213 -119.54 25.86 20.74
C PHE A 213 -118.17 25.26 21.07
N LYS A 214 -118.07 24.10 21.73
CA LYS A 214 -116.77 23.42 21.96
C LYS A 214 -116.07 23.01 20.66
N VAL A 215 -116.79 22.83 19.55
CA VAL A 215 -116.18 22.57 18.22
C VAL A 215 -115.21 23.69 17.82
N LEU A 216 -115.46 24.95 18.20
CA LEU A 216 -114.53 26.06 17.97
C LEU A 216 -113.17 25.85 18.67
N CYS A 217 -113.15 25.14 19.81
CA CYS A 217 -111.92 24.86 20.53
C CYS A 217 -111.00 23.88 19.78
N ASP A 218 -111.56 22.95 19.01
CA ASP A 218 -110.77 22.05 18.17
C ASP A 218 -110.16 22.78 16.98
N VAL A 219 -110.86 23.78 16.41
CA VAL A 219 -110.33 24.66 15.34
C VAL A 219 -109.15 25.50 15.85
N ILE A 220 -109.24 26.06 17.05
CA ILE A 220 -108.14 26.80 17.69
C ILE A 220 -106.93 25.89 17.95
N SER A 221 -107.17 24.64 18.35
CA SER A 221 -106.11 23.65 18.52
C SER A 221 -105.37 23.37 17.20
N ALA A 222 -106.07 23.22 16.09
CA ALA A 222 -105.46 23.01 14.77
C ALA A 222 -104.59 24.20 14.33
N LEU A 223 -105.05 25.43 14.60
CA LEU A 223 -104.26 26.64 14.32
C LEU A 223 -103.00 26.72 15.20
N SER A 224 -103.04 26.27 16.45
CA SER A 224 -101.87 26.32 17.33
C SER A 224 -100.74 25.37 16.95
N VAL A 225 -101.07 24.20 16.39
CA VAL A 225 -100.07 23.24 15.86
C VAL A 225 -99.25 23.89 14.73
N MET A 226 -99.90 24.69 13.88
CA MET A 226 -99.23 25.42 12.80
C MET A 226 -98.19 26.41 13.32
N PHE A 227 -98.42 27.06 14.46
CA PHE A 227 -97.50 28.09 14.97
C PHE A 227 -96.51 27.56 16.01
N CYS A 228 -96.83 26.51 16.76
CA CYS A 228 -95.94 26.00 17.82
C CYS A 228 -95.07 24.82 17.36
N THR A 229 -95.59 23.91 16.52
CA THR A 229 -94.87 22.68 16.14
C THR A 229 -94.03 22.86 14.87
N ILE A 230 -94.55 23.61 13.89
CA ILE A 230 -93.84 23.85 12.62
C ILE A 230 -92.48 24.53 12.84
N PRO A 231 -92.33 25.58 13.68
CA PRO A 231 -91.02 26.18 13.91
C PRO A 231 -89.99 25.20 14.49
N GLN A 232 -90.39 24.27 15.37
CA GLN A 232 -89.49 23.26 15.95
C GLN A 232 -89.07 22.21 14.92
N TYR A 233 -89.99 21.79 14.05
CA TYR A 233 -89.70 20.88 12.96
C TYR A 233 -88.71 21.52 11.96
N ILE A 234 -88.99 22.75 11.53
CA ILE A 234 -88.12 23.51 10.62
C ILE A 234 -86.75 23.78 11.26
N GLN A 235 -86.70 24.09 12.56
CA GLN A 235 -85.45 24.30 13.30
C GLN A 235 -84.56 23.05 13.26
N THR A 236 -85.14 21.87 13.51
CA THR A 236 -84.41 20.60 13.51
C THR A 236 -83.94 20.25 12.10
N PHE A 237 -84.80 20.48 11.10
CA PHE A 237 -84.48 20.29 9.69
C PHE A 237 -83.30 21.17 9.23
N ILE A 238 -83.30 22.47 9.56
CA ILE A 238 -82.21 23.39 9.18
C ILE A 238 -80.89 22.97 9.83
N ARG A 239 -80.88 22.53 11.10
CA ARG A 239 -79.65 22.14 11.79
C ARG A 239 -79.01 20.91 11.15
N ILE A 240 -79.79 19.85 10.95
CA ILE A 240 -79.31 18.55 10.50
C ILE A 240 -79.02 18.55 8.99
N ASN A 241 -79.93 19.10 8.19
CA ASN A 241 -79.86 18.96 6.74
C ASN A 241 -79.14 20.12 6.05
N VAL A 242 -78.93 21.26 6.72
CA VAL A 242 -78.37 22.47 6.08
C VAL A 242 -77.10 22.95 6.77
N ALA A 243 -77.15 23.29 8.06
CA ALA A 243 -76.04 23.99 8.72
C ALA A 243 -74.78 23.13 8.92
N ALA A 244 -74.93 21.90 9.42
CA ALA A 244 -73.78 21.02 9.68
C ALA A 244 -73.11 20.53 8.39
N PRO A 245 -73.85 20.02 7.37
CA PRO A 245 -73.26 19.61 6.10
C PRO A 245 -72.57 20.76 5.36
N LEU A 246 -73.17 21.96 5.37
CA LEU A 246 -72.60 23.14 4.73
C LEU A 246 -71.26 23.55 5.36
N THR A 247 -71.16 23.49 6.68
CA THR A 247 -69.92 23.86 7.39
C THR A 247 -68.82 22.83 7.16
N ASP A 248 -69.15 21.55 7.16
CA ASP A 248 -68.19 20.48 6.88
C ASP A 248 -67.69 20.55 5.41
N ALA A 249 -68.60 20.74 4.46
CA ALA A 249 -68.25 20.91 3.05
C ALA A 249 -67.33 22.12 2.82
N LEU A 250 -67.59 23.26 3.47
CA LEU A 250 -66.73 24.44 3.38
C LEU A 250 -65.33 24.19 3.93
N ASN A 251 -65.20 23.46 5.03
CA ASN A 251 -63.90 23.14 5.63
C ASN A 251 -63.11 22.14 4.79
N ARG A 252 -63.78 21.14 4.20
CA ARG A 252 -63.14 20.19 3.27
C ARG A 252 -62.62 20.90 2.02
N VAL A 253 -63.43 21.77 1.43
CA VAL A 253 -63.02 22.61 0.30
C VAL A 253 -61.81 23.47 0.69
N ARG A 254 -61.83 24.10 1.87
CA ARG A 254 -60.69 24.89 2.35
C ARG A 254 -59.39 24.10 2.45
N ALA A 255 -59.44 22.90 3.02
CA ALA A 255 -58.27 22.06 3.22
C ALA A 255 -57.60 21.66 1.89
N GLU A 256 -58.40 21.43 0.84
CA GLU A 256 -57.89 21.03 -0.48
C GLU A 256 -57.07 22.14 -1.17
N PHE A 257 -57.26 23.41 -0.77
CA PHE A 257 -56.63 24.58 -1.41
C PHE A 257 -55.52 25.25 -0.56
N GLU A 258 -55.12 24.63 0.55
CA GLU A 258 -53.96 25.04 1.35
C GLU A 258 -52.72 24.23 0.95
N PHE A 259 -51.77 24.85 0.25
CA PHE A 259 -50.52 24.22 -0.19
C PHE A 259 -49.33 25.15 0.04
N ASN A 260 -48.17 24.57 0.36
CA ASN A 260 -46.89 25.25 0.53
C ASN A 260 -45.88 24.68 -0.47
N ILE A 261 -45.37 25.50 -1.37
CA ILE A 261 -44.39 25.08 -2.39
C ILE A 261 -43.02 25.61 -1.96
N SER A 262 -42.11 24.71 -1.63
CA SER A 262 -40.68 25.00 -1.40
C SER A 262 -39.83 24.23 -2.40
N VAL A 263 -38.84 24.91 -3.00
CA VAL A 263 -37.86 24.30 -3.92
C VAL A 263 -36.51 24.35 -3.23
N VAL A 264 -35.98 23.19 -2.86
CA VAL A 264 -34.66 23.06 -2.19
C VAL A 264 -33.73 22.24 -3.09
N HIS A 265 -32.51 22.72 -3.28
CA HIS A 265 -31.50 22.06 -4.09
C HIS A 265 -30.15 22.07 -3.37
N HIS A 266 -29.43 20.94 -3.43
CA HIS A 266 -28.09 20.80 -2.88
C HIS A 266 -27.14 20.34 -3.98
N PHE A 267 -26.22 21.22 -4.38
CA PHE A 267 -25.11 20.86 -5.27
C PHE A 267 -23.80 21.09 -4.52
N SER A 268 -23.30 20.06 -3.84
CA SER A 268 -21.99 20.09 -3.19
C SER A 268 -21.09 19.06 -3.87
N VAL A 269 -20.08 19.54 -4.57
CA VAL A 269 -18.99 18.69 -5.09
C VAL A 269 -17.78 18.99 -4.24
N ASN A 270 -17.44 18.06 -3.35
CA ASN A 270 -16.24 18.17 -2.51
C ASN A 270 -15.20 17.18 -3.03
N LEU A 271 -14.11 17.73 -3.58
CA LEU A 271 -12.92 16.97 -3.96
C LEU A 271 -11.90 17.06 -2.82
N ASN A 272 -12.15 16.33 -1.72
CA ASN A 272 -11.24 16.33 -0.57
C ASN A 272 -10.18 15.24 -0.75
N ALA A 273 -8.95 15.64 -1.08
CA ALA A 273 -7.76 14.80 -0.99
C ALA A 273 -7.00 15.12 0.31
N SER A 274 -6.54 14.10 1.03
CA SER A 274 -5.81 14.25 2.30
C SER A 274 -4.36 14.69 2.11
N LYS A 275 -3.79 14.49 0.93
CA LYS A 275 -2.46 14.93 0.51
C LYS A 275 -2.48 15.35 -0.96
N SER A 276 -1.62 16.30 -1.32
CA SER A 276 -1.40 16.62 -2.72
C SER A 276 -0.61 15.50 -3.39
N LEU A 277 -0.89 15.23 -4.65
CA LEU A 277 -0.21 14.17 -5.39
C LEU A 277 1.29 14.48 -5.56
N GLY A 278 1.67 15.76 -5.70
CA GLY A 278 3.07 16.19 -5.71
C GLY A 278 3.84 15.88 -4.43
N GLU A 279 3.21 16.05 -3.27
CA GLU A 279 3.80 15.75 -1.95
C GLU A 279 4.06 14.24 -1.77
N VAL A 280 3.20 13.37 -2.33
CA VAL A 280 3.45 11.92 -2.35
C VAL A 280 4.72 11.57 -3.14
N SER A 281 4.99 12.25 -4.25
CA SER A 281 6.21 12.01 -5.04
C SER A 281 7.49 12.47 -4.32
N ALA A 282 7.39 13.57 -3.56
CA ALA A 282 8.49 14.09 -2.75
C ALA A 282 8.81 13.16 -1.56
N ASP A 283 7.79 12.71 -0.83
CA ASP A 283 7.92 11.72 0.25
C ASP A 283 8.63 10.44 -0.23
N MET A 284 8.33 9.99 -1.45
CA MET A 284 8.99 8.82 -2.04
C MET A 284 10.46 9.07 -2.33
N MET A 285 10.84 10.19 -2.95
CA MET A 285 12.26 10.51 -3.20
C MET A 285 13.06 10.67 -1.90
N GLU A 286 12.47 11.27 -0.87
CA GLU A 286 13.09 11.39 0.45
C GLU A 286 13.34 10.02 1.10
N ALA A 287 12.36 9.11 1.02
CA ALA A 287 12.50 7.75 1.53
C ALA A 287 13.64 6.99 0.83
N VAL A 288 13.78 7.15 -0.49
CA VAL A 288 14.88 6.57 -1.27
C VAL A 288 16.24 7.06 -0.76
N GLN A 289 16.38 8.37 -0.58
CA GLN A 289 17.63 8.97 -0.13
C GLN A 289 17.97 8.53 1.31
N GLN A 290 16.97 8.48 2.19
CA GLN A 290 17.13 8.02 3.57
C GLN A 290 17.58 6.55 3.64
N HIS A 291 17.04 5.67 2.80
CA HIS A 291 17.43 4.26 2.78
C HIS A 291 18.82 4.01 2.15
N MET A 292 19.31 4.93 1.32
CA MET A 292 20.60 4.81 0.63
C MET A 292 21.77 5.45 1.37
N GLU A 293 21.48 6.37 2.30
CA GLU A 293 22.45 7.03 3.18
C GLU A 293 23.37 6.08 3.97
N PRO A 294 22.91 4.96 4.58
CA PRO A 294 23.80 4.04 5.30
C PRO A 294 24.82 3.37 4.38
N TYR A 295 24.46 3.13 3.12
CA TYR A 295 25.37 2.53 2.15
C TYR A 295 26.46 3.54 1.76
N HIS A 296 26.10 4.79 1.49
CA HIS A 296 27.06 5.87 1.18
C HIS A 296 28.07 6.02 2.33
N ARG A 297 27.57 6.12 3.57
CA ARG A 297 28.43 6.13 4.76
C ARG A 297 29.31 4.90 4.89
N ALA A 298 28.83 3.71 4.51
CA ALA A 298 29.62 2.49 4.55
C ALA A 298 30.79 2.47 3.55
N LEU A 299 30.63 3.03 2.34
CA LEU A 299 31.75 3.17 1.38
C LEU A 299 32.74 4.24 1.82
N GLU A 300 32.28 5.36 2.38
CA GLU A 300 33.16 6.37 2.98
C GLU A 300 33.95 5.76 4.14
N LEU A 301 33.29 4.97 5.01
CA LEU A 301 33.97 4.25 6.09
C LEU A 301 34.97 3.23 5.55
N PHE A 302 34.73 2.64 4.39
CA PHE A 302 35.66 1.70 3.76
C PHE A 302 37.03 2.34 3.46
N SER A 303 37.09 3.65 3.16
CA SER A 303 38.36 4.36 2.95
C SER A 303 39.21 4.33 4.22
N TYR A 304 38.61 4.55 5.38
CA TYR A 304 39.29 4.45 6.67
C TYR A 304 39.59 2.99 7.07
N ILE A 305 38.69 2.06 6.75
CA ILE A 305 38.87 0.62 7.01
C ILE A 305 39.96 0.01 6.12
N SER A 306 40.25 0.57 4.95
CA SER A 306 41.26 0.03 4.03
C SER A 306 42.67 -0.05 4.65
N ILE A 307 43.06 0.96 5.44
CA ILE A 307 44.32 0.95 6.21
C ILE A 307 44.27 -0.12 7.31
N LEU A 308 43.14 -0.23 8.03
CA LEU A 308 42.92 -1.28 9.02
C LEU A 308 42.97 -2.68 8.39
N ALA A 309 42.47 -2.85 7.17
CA ALA A 309 42.52 -4.09 6.41
C ALA A 309 43.98 -4.46 6.04
N ILE A 310 44.81 -3.49 5.65
CA ILE A 310 46.25 -3.72 5.43
C ILE A 310 46.93 -4.15 6.73
N LEU A 311 46.65 -3.48 7.85
CA LEU A 311 47.18 -3.84 9.17
C LEU A 311 46.72 -5.25 9.59
N PHE A 312 45.46 -5.59 9.31
CA PHE A 312 44.89 -6.90 9.58
C PHE A 312 45.56 -8.01 8.75
N LEU A 313 45.82 -7.77 7.47
CA LEU A 313 46.59 -8.69 6.61
C LEU A 313 48.02 -8.88 7.13
N CYS A 314 48.68 -7.80 7.56
CA CYS A 314 49.99 -7.84 8.21
C CYS A 314 49.96 -8.64 9.52
N TYR A 315 48.92 -8.46 10.35
CA TYR A 315 48.71 -9.25 11.57
C TYR A 315 48.58 -10.75 11.25
N HIS A 316 47.78 -11.10 10.24
CA HIS A 316 47.64 -12.49 9.79
C HIS A 316 48.96 -13.07 9.27
N ALA A 317 49.75 -12.30 8.53
CA ALA A 317 51.09 -12.70 8.09
C ALA A 317 52.03 -12.96 9.27
N VAL A 318 52.07 -12.06 10.25
CA VAL A 318 52.88 -12.22 11.48
C VAL A 318 52.41 -13.44 12.28
N ARG A 319 51.11 -13.64 12.43
CA ARG A 319 50.53 -14.80 13.12
C ARG A 319 50.87 -16.11 12.41
N TYR A 320 50.78 -16.13 11.08
CA TYR A 320 51.15 -17.28 10.26
C TYR A 320 52.62 -17.62 10.47
N ARG A 321 53.52 -16.63 10.38
CA ARG A 321 54.95 -16.80 10.64
C ARG A 321 55.20 -17.35 12.05
N ARG A 322 54.56 -16.80 13.08
CA ARG A 322 54.74 -17.28 14.48
C ARG A 322 54.34 -18.74 14.62
N ARG A 323 53.22 -19.16 14.03
CA ARG A 323 52.79 -20.57 14.02
C ARG A 323 53.74 -21.43 13.22
N TYR A 324 54.16 -20.98 12.05
CA TYR A 324 55.10 -21.68 11.18
C TYR A 324 56.42 -22.04 11.89
N LEU A 325 56.89 -21.16 12.77
CA LEU A 325 58.15 -21.33 13.52
C LEU A 325 58.00 -22.10 14.84
N ARG A 326 56.77 -22.30 15.35
CA ARG A 326 56.52 -22.92 16.66
C ARG A 326 55.82 -24.28 16.59
N ASP A 327 55.04 -24.52 15.55
CA ASP A 327 54.19 -25.69 15.42
C ASP A 327 54.54 -26.46 14.13
N ASP A 328 55.14 -27.63 14.31
CA ASP A 328 55.57 -28.50 13.22
C ASP A 328 54.40 -29.18 12.50
N THR A 329 53.21 -29.22 13.09
CA THR A 329 51.99 -29.79 12.48
C THR A 329 51.26 -28.79 11.58
N PHE A 330 51.50 -27.49 11.79
CA PHE A 330 50.75 -26.42 11.14
C PHE A 330 51.10 -26.27 9.65
N ASP A 331 50.15 -26.54 8.75
CA ASP A 331 50.34 -26.46 7.28
C ASP A 331 51.52 -27.30 6.76
N ASN A 332 51.82 -28.40 7.45
CA ASN A 332 52.90 -29.34 7.12
C ASN A 332 52.35 -30.58 6.40
N ILE A 333 51.80 -30.38 5.20
CA ILE A 333 51.18 -31.44 4.40
C ILE A 333 51.81 -31.62 3.01
N TYR A 334 52.91 -30.93 2.73
CA TYR A 334 53.44 -30.81 1.38
C TYR A 334 54.70 -31.65 1.14
N ILE A 335 54.68 -32.46 0.09
CA ILE A 335 55.84 -33.25 -0.35
C ILE A 335 56.70 -32.41 -1.30
N THR A 336 57.81 -31.86 -0.79
CA THR A 336 58.74 -31.02 -1.57
C THR A 336 59.85 -31.85 -2.20
N ARG A 337 60.61 -31.25 -3.14
CA ARG A 337 61.87 -31.85 -3.64
C ARG A 337 62.84 -32.19 -2.51
N ARG A 338 63.00 -31.29 -1.53
CA ARG A 338 63.81 -31.53 -0.32
C ARG A 338 63.29 -32.70 0.54
N PHE A 339 61.98 -32.93 0.59
CA PHE A 339 61.42 -34.11 1.26
C PHE A 339 61.79 -35.40 0.52
N VAL A 340 61.72 -35.39 -0.81
CA VAL A 340 62.13 -36.53 -1.63
C VAL A 340 63.62 -36.82 -1.47
N GLU A 341 64.47 -35.79 -1.46
CA GLU A 341 65.91 -35.93 -1.20
C GLU A 341 66.21 -36.47 0.21
N LEU A 342 65.39 -36.13 1.21
CA LEU A 342 65.50 -36.68 2.55
C LEU A 342 65.14 -38.17 2.57
N ASP A 343 64.07 -38.56 1.89
CA ASP A 343 63.61 -39.95 1.79
C ASP A 343 64.62 -40.83 1.03
N LEU A 344 65.22 -40.31 -0.05
CA LEU A 344 66.29 -40.97 -0.81
C LEU A 344 67.53 -41.19 0.06
N ARG A 345 67.96 -40.18 0.84
CA ARG A 345 69.08 -40.34 1.78
C ARG A 345 68.79 -41.38 2.87
N CYS A 346 67.54 -41.47 3.33
CA CYS A 346 67.15 -42.54 4.24
C CYS A 346 67.26 -43.92 3.56
N ALA A 347 66.86 -44.04 2.30
CA ALA A 347 66.99 -45.27 1.53
C ALA A 347 68.45 -45.72 1.37
N GLU A 348 69.35 -44.80 1.01
CA GLU A 348 70.80 -45.05 0.88
C GLU A 348 71.42 -45.53 2.20
N GLN A 349 70.92 -45.04 3.33
CA GLN A 349 71.37 -45.41 4.67
C GLN A 349 70.70 -46.68 5.23
N GLY A 350 69.88 -47.38 4.44
CA GLY A 350 69.13 -48.56 4.89
C GLY A 350 68.03 -48.25 5.92
N ARG A 351 67.60 -46.99 6.03
CA ARG A 351 66.51 -46.57 6.92
C ARG A 351 65.15 -46.73 6.22
N PRO A 352 64.05 -46.92 6.97
CA PRO A 352 62.72 -47.10 6.38
C PRO A 352 62.29 -45.88 5.57
N THR A 353 61.81 -46.11 4.35
CA THR A 353 61.34 -45.08 3.41
C THR A 353 59.83 -44.85 3.53
N VAL A 354 59.38 -43.64 3.18
CA VAL A 354 57.97 -43.25 3.21
C VAL A 354 57.38 -43.23 1.80
N LEU A 355 58.15 -42.99 0.74
CA LEU A 355 57.64 -42.99 -0.63
C LEU A 355 57.70 -44.41 -1.24
N PRO A 356 56.73 -44.80 -2.10
CA PRO A 356 55.60 -44.02 -2.62
C PRO A 356 54.43 -43.87 -1.62
N LEU A 357 53.64 -42.80 -1.81
CA LEU A 357 52.41 -42.57 -1.03
C LEU A 357 51.26 -43.47 -1.52
N SER A 358 50.52 -44.04 -0.57
CA SER A 358 49.28 -44.78 -0.83
C SER A 358 48.17 -43.87 -1.37
N ALA A 359 47.15 -44.47 -2.01
CA ALA A 359 46.03 -43.71 -2.59
C ALA A 359 45.29 -42.83 -1.56
N LEU A 360 45.13 -43.32 -0.32
CA LEU A 360 44.50 -42.57 0.77
C LEU A 360 45.40 -41.40 1.23
N GLU A 361 46.71 -41.63 1.33
CA GLU A 361 47.69 -40.61 1.72
C GLU A 361 47.80 -39.49 0.68
N ARG A 362 47.70 -39.80 -0.62
CA ARG A 362 47.70 -38.79 -1.70
C ARG A 362 46.53 -37.79 -1.58
N GLY A 363 45.46 -38.15 -0.87
CA GLY A 363 44.37 -37.21 -0.55
C GLY A 363 44.68 -36.21 0.56
N ARG A 364 45.70 -36.48 1.39
CA ARG A 364 46.14 -35.66 2.53
C ARG A 364 47.47 -34.96 2.27
N TYR A 365 48.44 -35.65 1.67
CA TYR A 365 49.77 -35.14 1.36
C TYR A 365 49.89 -34.83 -0.13
N ILE A 366 50.28 -33.60 -0.45
CA ILE A 366 50.24 -33.08 -1.82
C ILE A 366 51.57 -32.45 -2.23
N PRO A 367 51.99 -32.55 -3.50
CA PRO A 367 53.08 -31.72 -4.01
C PRO A 367 52.69 -30.23 -4.01
N PRO A 368 53.59 -29.29 -3.68
CA PRO A 368 53.27 -27.86 -3.70
C PRO A 368 52.74 -27.36 -5.06
N GLY A 369 53.37 -27.82 -6.15
CA GLY A 369 53.02 -27.45 -7.53
C GLY A 369 51.94 -28.32 -8.18
N ALA A 370 51.29 -29.21 -7.41
CA ALA A 370 50.25 -30.06 -7.96
C ALA A 370 49.00 -29.24 -8.33
N LEU A 371 48.46 -29.48 -9.53
CA LEU A 371 47.22 -28.87 -10.00
C LEU A 371 45.97 -29.48 -9.35
N TRP A 372 46.08 -30.60 -8.63
CA TRP A 372 44.95 -31.15 -7.89
C TRP A 372 44.85 -30.57 -6.47
N LEU A 373 43.61 -30.48 -5.99
CA LEU A 373 43.27 -29.97 -4.67
C LEU A 373 43.20 -31.12 -3.66
N SER A 374 43.73 -30.92 -2.45
CA SER A 374 43.52 -31.82 -1.31
C SER A 374 42.04 -31.87 -0.91
N LYS A 375 41.63 -32.89 -0.13
CA LYS A 375 40.24 -32.99 0.35
C LYS A 375 39.76 -31.72 1.07
N ARG A 376 40.66 -31.09 1.85
CA ARG A 376 40.37 -29.85 2.58
C ARG A 376 40.24 -28.64 1.65
N GLU A 377 41.16 -28.50 0.70
CA GLU A 377 41.13 -27.42 -0.29
C GLU A 377 39.89 -27.54 -1.20
N ARG A 378 39.51 -28.76 -1.61
CA ARG A 378 38.33 -29.00 -2.44
C ARG A 378 37.04 -28.61 -1.74
N ARG A 379 36.88 -28.96 -0.46
CA ARG A 379 35.71 -28.54 0.34
C ARG A 379 35.65 -27.01 0.45
N GLN A 380 36.80 -26.37 0.68
CA GLN A 380 36.88 -24.92 0.80
C GLN A 380 36.63 -24.21 -0.54
N TYR A 381 37.12 -24.76 -1.65
CA TYR A 381 36.82 -24.31 -3.01
C TYR A 381 35.32 -24.38 -3.30
N GLY A 382 34.66 -25.51 -3.01
CA GLY A 382 33.22 -25.68 -3.24
C GLY A 382 32.37 -24.67 -2.45
N LEU A 383 32.68 -24.47 -1.17
CA LEU A 383 32.00 -23.45 -0.34
C LEU A 383 32.20 -22.03 -0.88
N GLN A 384 33.40 -21.74 -1.40
CA GLN A 384 33.73 -20.42 -1.95
C GLN A 384 33.04 -20.16 -3.30
N LEU A 385 33.02 -21.16 -4.18
CA LEU A 385 32.35 -21.07 -5.47
C LEU A 385 30.84 -20.95 -5.30
N PHE A 386 30.25 -21.72 -4.38
CA PHE A 386 28.83 -21.60 -4.04
C PHE A 386 28.48 -20.20 -3.52
N GLY A 387 29.29 -19.66 -2.60
CA GLY A 387 29.14 -18.30 -2.12
C GLY A 387 29.21 -17.27 -3.25
N PHE A 388 30.19 -17.38 -4.13
CA PHE A 388 30.33 -16.52 -5.30
C PHE A 388 29.11 -16.57 -6.22
N LEU A 389 28.66 -17.78 -6.60
CA LEU A 389 27.50 -17.97 -7.49
C LEU A 389 26.24 -17.33 -6.92
N ARG A 390 25.99 -17.49 -5.61
CA ARG A 390 24.84 -16.87 -4.93
C ARG A 390 24.88 -15.34 -5.02
N HIS A 391 26.03 -14.72 -4.79
CA HIS A 391 26.17 -13.27 -4.84
C HIS A 391 26.22 -12.73 -6.28
N MET A 392 26.72 -13.49 -7.24
CA MET A 392 26.63 -13.17 -8.66
C MET A 392 25.18 -13.17 -9.11
N LEU A 393 24.38 -14.16 -8.70
CA LEU A 393 22.96 -14.21 -9.03
C LEU A 393 22.23 -12.97 -8.50
N LEU A 394 22.49 -12.58 -7.25
CA LEU A 394 21.91 -11.37 -6.66
C LEU A 394 22.34 -10.11 -7.43
N GLY A 395 23.63 -9.90 -7.66
CA GLY A 395 24.14 -8.71 -8.36
C GLY A 395 23.63 -8.61 -9.79
N LEU A 396 23.64 -9.73 -10.52
CA LEU A 396 23.08 -9.80 -11.87
C LEU A 396 21.58 -9.51 -11.88
N SER A 397 20.82 -9.99 -10.89
CA SER A 397 19.38 -9.71 -10.82
C SER A 397 19.07 -8.22 -10.64
N ILE A 398 19.86 -7.50 -9.85
CA ILE A 398 19.71 -6.05 -9.67
C ILE A 398 20.07 -5.29 -10.95
N ILE A 399 21.19 -5.65 -11.59
CA ILE A 399 21.64 -5.05 -12.86
C ILE A 399 20.60 -5.26 -13.97
N LEU A 400 20.07 -6.49 -14.09
CA LEU A 400 19.03 -6.80 -15.06
C LEU A 400 17.74 -6.04 -14.74
N ALA A 401 17.36 -5.92 -13.46
CA ALA A 401 16.21 -5.13 -13.05
C ALA A 401 16.37 -3.66 -13.46
N ASP A 402 17.53 -3.05 -13.19
CA ASP A 402 17.79 -1.64 -13.55
C ASP A 402 17.69 -1.41 -15.06
N TYR A 403 18.37 -2.24 -15.86
CA TYR A 403 18.25 -2.18 -17.33
C TYR A 403 16.82 -2.42 -17.82
N SER A 404 16.09 -3.36 -17.22
CA SER A 404 14.72 -3.68 -17.61
C SER A 404 13.76 -2.53 -17.31
N ILE A 405 13.90 -1.87 -16.16
CA ILE A 405 13.08 -0.70 -15.83
C ILE A 405 13.45 0.45 -16.75
N PHE A 406 14.73 0.77 -16.93
CA PHE A 406 15.15 1.81 -17.87
C PHE A 406 14.55 1.61 -19.28
N TRP A 407 14.66 0.39 -19.82
CA TRP A 407 14.13 0.06 -21.14
C TRP A 407 12.59 0.13 -21.18
N LEU A 408 11.92 -0.41 -20.17
CA LEU A 408 10.46 -0.37 -20.05
C LEU A 408 9.95 1.08 -19.97
N LEU A 409 10.61 1.94 -19.20
CA LEU A 409 10.26 3.36 -19.11
C LEU A 409 10.56 4.11 -20.41
N GLY A 410 11.64 3.76 -21.10
CA GLY A 410 11.91 4.26 -22.45
C GLY A 410 10.81 3.87 -23.44
N LEU A 411 10.33 2.63 -23.40
CA LEU A 411 9.21 2.16 -24.22
C LEU A 411 7.92 2.89 -23.87
N PHE A 412 7.62 3.05 -22.58
CA PHE A 412 6.46 3.83 -22.12
C PHE A 412 6.55 5.28 -22.58
N ARG A 413 7.71 5.93 -22.45
CA ARG A 413 7.93 7.30 -22.93
C ARG A 413 7.62 7.41 -24.42
N HIS A 414 8.12 6.47 -25.23
CA HIS A 414 7.87 6.48 -26.67
C HIS A 414 6.37 6.29 -26.98
N GLN A 415 5.72 5.30 -26.37
CA GLN A 415 4.32 4.98 -26.62
C GLN A 415 3.35 6.04 -26.08
N LEU A 416 3.64 6.66 -24.93
CA LEU A 416 2.82 7.69 -24.29
C LEU A 416 3.07 9.09 -24.87
N SER A 417 4.21 9.32 -25.55
CA SER A 417 4.47 10.57 -26.27
C SER A 417 3.64 10.71 -27.55
N ALA A 418 3.13 9.60 -28.09
CA ALA A 418 2.06 9.63 -29.07
C ALA A 418 0.77 10.05 -28.36
N GLU A 419 0.26 11.25 -28.63
CA GLU A 419 -0.95 11.78 -28.00
C GLU A 419 -2.09 10.73 -28.03
N ILE A 420 -2.33 10.06 -26.90
CA ILE A 420 -3.54 9.26 -26.72
C ILE A 420 -4.67 10.26 -26.47
N ILE A 421 -5.12 10.88 -27.55
CA ILE A 421 -6.38 11.62 -27.55
C ILE A 421 -7.44 10.54 -27.37
N ALA A 422 -7.90 10.36 -26.13
CA ALA A 422 -9.09 9.56 -25.87
C ALA A 422 -10.27 10.31 -26.49
N ARG A 423 -10.48 10.12 -27.80
CA ARG A 423 -11.70 10.51 -28.48
C ARG A 423 -12.77 9.59 -27.92
N ALA A 424 -13.74 10.16 -27.21
CA ALA A 424 -14.93 9.42 -26.83
C ALA A 424 -15.50 8.78 -28.11
N PRO A 425 -15.68 7.44 -28.17
CA PRO A 425 -15.90 6.73 -29.42
C PRO A 425 -17.22 7.06 -30.14
N SER A 426 -18.07 7.91 -29.55
CA SER A 426 -19.21 8.52 -30.22
C SER A 426 -19.67 9.76 -29.45
N THR A 427 -19.42 10.96 -29.97
CA THR A 427 -20.13 12.16 -29.53
C THR A 427 -21.57 12.05 -30.02
N MET A 428 -22.52 11.90 -29.10
CA MET A 428 -23.93 11.75 -29.43
C MET A 428 -24.53 13.14 -29.58
N ASN A 429 -24.70 13.60 -30.82
CA ASN A 429 -25.32 14.90 -31.09
C ASN A 429 -26.85 14.76 -30.94
N ILE A 430 -27.39 15.26 -29.84
CA ILE A 430 -28.83 15.27 -29.57
C ILE A 430 -29.37 16.63 -30.02
N SER A 431 -30.23 16.68 -31.02
CA SER A 431 -30.90 17.91 -31.44
C SER A 431 -32.33 17.95 -30.91
N VAL A 432 -32.68 18.99 -30.16
CA VAL A 432 -34.04 19.21 -29.64
C VAL A 432 -34.77 20.17 -30.57
N ASN A 433 -35.87 19.71 -31.19
CA ASN A 433 -36.66 20.52 -32.13
C ASN A 433 -38.02 20.88 -31.53
N GLY A 434 -38.26 22.18 -31.30
CA GLY A 434 -39.50 22.70 -30.71
C GLY A 434 -39.31 24.09 -30.11
N THR A 435 -40.37 24.88 -30.03
CA THR A 435 -40.37 26.28 -29.54
C THR A 435 -41.04 26.45 -28.17
N GLY A 436 -41.36 25.35 -27.49
CA GLY A 436 -42.02 25.37 -26.18
C GLY A 436 -41.06 25.37 -25.00
N TYR A 437 -41.59 25.69 -23.81
CA TYR A 437 -40.85 25.71 -22.55
C TYR A 437 -40.11 24.39 -22.23
N THR A 438 -40.73 23.26 -22.58
CA THR A 438 -40.11 21.93 -22.44
C THR A 438 -38.91 21.76 -23.36
N SER A 439 -38.97 22.28 -24.58
CA SER A 439 -37.86 22.27 -25.54
C SER A 439 -36.66 23.02 -24.98
N GLU A 440 -36.87 24.19 -24.39
CA GLU A 440 -35.79 24.97 -23.75
C GLU A 440 -35.13 24.23 -22.57
N ILE A 441 -35.91 23.54 -21.73
CA ILE A 441 -35.36 22.69 -20.65
C ILE A 441 -34.49 21.57 -21.23
N PHE A 442 -34.99 20.88 -22.26
CA PHE A 442 -34.25 19.79 -22.89
C PHE A 442 -33.00 20.31 -23.62
N GLN A 443 -33.04 21.52 -24.20
CA GLN A 443 -31.87 22.18 -24.78
C GLN A 443 -30.80 22.50 -23.73
N ASP A 444 -31.19 22.96 -22.54
CA ASP A 444 -30.25 23.20 -21.43
C ASP A 444 -29.64 21.89 -20.88
N LEU A 445 -30.41 20.79 -20.84
CA LEU A 445 -29.89 19.47 -20.47
C LEU A 445 -28.93 18.91 -21.52
N VAL A 446 -29.28 19.04 -22.80
CA VAL A 446 -28.45 18.61 -23.92
C VAL A 446 -27.18 19.45 -24.01
N SER A 447 -27.23 20.75 -23.74
CA SER A 447 -26.03 21.59 -23.71
C SER A 447 -25.10 21.22 -22.55
N ALA A 448 -25.62 20.91 -21.37
CA ALA A 448 -24.84 20.36 -20.25
C ALA A 448 -24.17 19.02 -20.61
N PHE A 449 -24.90 18.13 -21.29
CA PHE A 449 -24.39 16.85 -21.75
C PHE A 449 -23.33 17.01 -22.85
N ASN A 450 -23.56 17.90 -23.81
CA ASN A 450 -22.60 18.23 -24.86
C ASN A 450 -21.34 18.87 -24.25
N ALA A 451 -21.44 19.75 -23.25
CA ALA A 451 -20.27 20.31 -22.55
C ALA A 451 -19.43 19.26 -21.81
N LEU A 452 -20.04 18.16 -21.37
CA LEU A 452 -19.32 17.01 -20.80
C LEU A 452 -18.65 16.13 -21.87
N GLN A 453 -19.23 16.06 -23.09
CA GLN A 453 -18.72 15.28 -24.23
C GLN A 453 -17.68 16.03 -25.08
N GLU A 454 -17.87 17.32 -25.32
CA GLU A 454 -17.02 18.18 -26.12
C GLU A 454 -15.75 18.54 -25.34
N GLY A 455 -14.80 17.62 -25.35
CA GLY A 455 -13.46 17.87 -24.87
C GLY A 455 -12.51 16.77 -25.29
N LYS A 456 -11.44 17.14 -26.01
CA LYS A 456 -10.27 16.28 -26.19
C LYS A 456 -9.72 15.97 -24.79
N VAL A 457 -9.92 14.76 -24.28
CA VAL A 457 -9.25 14.34 -23.04
C VAL A 457 -7.84 13.96 -23.45
N SER A 458 -6.86 14.81 -23.17
CA SER A 458 -5.46 14.40 -23.19
C SER A 458 -5.20 13.66 -21.87
N VAL A 459 -5.30 12.33 -21.89
CA VAL A 459 -5.11 11.50 -20.69
C VAL A 459 -3.66 11.56 -20.19
N LEU A 460 -2.71 11.99 -21.05
CA LEU A 460 -1.36 12.34 -20.65
C LEU A 460 -0.88 13.54 -21.50
N SER A 461 -0.64 14.68 -20.87
CA SER A 461 0.03 15.83 -21.50
C SER A 461 1.55 15.61 -21.47
N GLN A 462 2.29 16.23 -22.40
CA GLN A 462 3.77 16.27 -22.39
C GLN A 462 4.37 16.73 -21.05
N VAL A 463 3.57 17.40 -20.22
CA VAL A 463 3.93 17.89 -18.88
C VAL A 463 4.25 16.76 -17.89
N CYS A 464 3.66 15.57 -18.04
CA CYS A 464 3.86 14.44 -17.11
C CYS A 464 4.76 13.34 -17.70
N LEU A 465 5.67 13.69 -18.60
CA LEU A 465 6.52 12.71 -19.29
C LEU A 465 7.51 12.05 -18.32
N ILE A 466 7.62 10.73 -18.39
CA ILE A 466 8.63 9.97 -17.66
C ILE A 466 9.99 10.25 -18.30
N GLU A 467 10.95 10.69 -17.50
CA GLU A 467 12.36 10.84 -17.91
C GLU A 467 13.17 9.68 -17.31
N PRO A 468 13.44 8.61 -18.07
CA PRO A 468 14.25 7.51 -17.60
C PRO A 468 15.71 7.93 -17.45
N VAL A 469 16.34 7.53 -16.34
CA VAL A 469 17.76 7.76 -16.07
C VAL A 469 18.57 6.56 -16.55
N GLU A 470 19.56 6.83 -17.40
CA GLU A 470 20.41 5.80 -18.00
C GLU A 470 21.35 5.18 -16.94
N PRO A 471 21.53 3.85 -16.95
CA PRO A 471 22.52 3.19 -16.12
C PRO A 471 23.94 3.68 -16.38
N ASP A 472 24.71 3.94 -15.32
CA ASP A 472 26.12 4.31 -15.46
C ASP A 472 27.00 3.11 -15.82
N HIS A 473 27.39 3.05 -17.10
CA HIS A 473 28.25 2.00 -17.64
C HIS A 473 29.60 1.90 -16.91
N SER A 474 30.15 3.00 -16.39
CA SER A 474 31.46 3.00 -15.74
C SER A 474 31.43 2.26 -14.39
N THR A 475 30.39 2.49 -13.59
CA THR A 475 30.13 1.75 -12.36
C THR A 475 29.88 0.27 -12.64
N TYR A 476 29.17 -0.06 -13.73
CA TYR A 476 28.87 -1.44 -14.11
C TYR A 476 30.13 -2.22 -14.50
N ILE A 477 31.02 -1.59 -15.27
CA ILE A 477 32.34 -2.15 -15.61
C ILE A 477 33.15 -2.38 -14.33
N THR A 478 33.13 -1.42 -13.40
CA THR A 478 33.84 -1.53 -12.10
C THR A 478 33.31 -2.70 -11.27
N ILE A 479 31.98 -2.86 -11.17
CA ILE A 479 31.34 -4.01 -10.52
C ILE A 479 31.75 -5.33 -11.21
N GLY A 480 31.75 -5.37 -12.55
CA GLY A 480 32.20 -6.51 -13.33
C GLY A 480 33.66 -6.90 -13.05
N ILE A 481 34.56 -5.92 -12.96
CA ILE A 481 35.97 -6.12 -12.59
C ILE A 481 36.08 -6.71 -11.17
N LEU A 482 35.32 -6.18 -10.20
CA LEU A 482 35.34 -6.70 -8.82
C LEU A 482 34.86 -8.15 -8.74
N TYR A 483 33.78 -8.50 -9.45
CA TYR A 483 33.33 -9.89 -9.54
C TYR A 483 34.35 -10.78 -10.28
N GLY A 484 35.02 -10.28 -11.31
CA GLY A 484 36.13 -10.96 -11.98
C GLY A 484 37.30 -11.25 -11.04
N ILE A 485 37.71 -10.27 -10.24
CA ILE A 485 38.74 -10.44 -9.21
C ILE A 485 38.25 -11.46 -8.18
N TRP A 486 37.00 -11.37 -7.71
CA TRP A 486 36.47 -12.33 -6.75
C TRP A 486 36.45 -13.76 -7.30
N LEU A 487 36.05 -13.95 -8.56
CA LEU A 487 36.11 -15.24 -9.25
C LEU A 487 37.55 -15.75 -9.33
N PHE A 488 38.50 -14.88 -9.71
CA PHE A 488 39.92 -15.22 -9.72
C PHE A 488 40.38 -15.71 -8.34
N ILE A 489 40.00 -15.04 -7.25
CA ILE A 489 40.36 -15.49 -5.91
C ILE A 489 39.60 -16.77 -5.52
N ALA A 490 38.35 -16.96 -5.97
CA ALA A 490 37.60 -18.21 -5.76
C ALA A 490 38.32 -19.42 -6.38
N VAL A 491 38.84 -19.25 -7.59
CA VAL A 491 39.53 -20.32 -8.35
C VAL A 491 40.98 -20.52 -7.90
N PHE A 492 41.74 -19.43 -7.80
CA PHE A 492 43.18 -19.48 -7.57
C PHE A 492 43.58 -19.31 -6.10
N GLY A 493 42.66 -18.93 -5.22
CA GLY A 493 42.96 -18.61 -3.82
C GLY A 493 43.56 -19.77 -3.03
N SER A 494 43.18 -21.01 -3.32
CA SER A 494 43.79 -22.19 -2.71
C SER A 494 45.25 -22.35 -3.10
N TYR A 495 45.61 -22.09 -4.37
CA TYR A 495 47.00 -22.15 -4.84
C TYR A 495 47.82 -21.01 -4.27
N MET A 496 47.26 -19.79 -4.24
CA MET A 496 47.90 -18.64 -3.60
C MET A 496 48.15 -18.89 -2.11
N ALA A 497 47.23 -19.57 -1.41
CA ALA A 497 47.43 -19.94 -0.01
C ALA A 497 48.67 -20.83 0.22
N ARG A 498 49.05 -21.68 -0.75
CA ARG A 498 50.27 -22.53 -0.69
C ARG A 498 51.56 -21.69 -0.77
N LEU A 499 51.50 -20.53 -1.43
CA LEU A 499 52.64 -19.63 -1.57
C LEU A 499 53.11 -19.09 -0.20
N ARG A 500 52.22 -19.00 0.80
CA ARG A 500 52.58 -18.59 2.17
C ARG A 500 53.69 -19.46 2.76
N ARG A 501 53.54 -20.78 2.63
CA ARG A 501 54.55 -21.73 3.08
C ARG A 501 55.82 -21.63 2.24
N ALA A 502 55.71 -21.42 0.92
CA ALA A 502 56.87 -21.24 0.06
C ALA A 502 57.72 -20.02 0.47
N VAL A 503 57.07 -18.90 0.81
CA VAL A 503 57.74 -17.71 1.36
C VAL A 503 58.45 -18.04 2.67
N CYS A 504 57.77 -18.70 3.63
CA CYS A 504 58.42 -19.07 4.89
C CYS A 504 59.59 -20.05 4.71
N ALA A 505 59.47 -21.04 3.82
CA ALA A 505 60.52 -22.01 3.53
C ALA A 505 61.76 -21.37 2.88
N ALA A 506 61.57 -20.32 2.08
CA ALA A 506 62.67 -19.56 1.48
C ALA A 506 63.45 -18.73 2.51
N TYR A 507 62.75 -18.12 3.49
CA TYR A 507 63.37 -17.29 4.53
C TYR A 507 63.90 -18.08 5.74
N TYR A 508 63.36 -19.28 6.01
CA TYR A 508 63.74 -20.13 7.15
C TYR A 508 64.09 -21.56 6.70
N PRO A 509 65.20 -21.75 5.96
CA PRO A 509 65.54 -23.06 5.40
C PRO A 509 65.88 -24.13 6.45
N SER A 510 66.50 -23.75 7.57
CA SER A 510 66.82 -24.67 8.68
C SER A 510 65.56 -25.18 9.36
N ARG A 511 64.62 -24.29 9.69
CA ARG A 511 63.31 -24.67 10.26
C ARG A 511 62.49 -25.51 9.31
N GLU A 512 62.60 -25.26 8.00
CA GLU A 512 61.93 -26.12 7.01
C GLU A 512 62.48 -27.55 7.05
N GLN A 513 63.79 -27.75 7.20
CA GLN A 513 64.38 -29.09 7.29
C GLN A 513 63.87 -29.86 8.52
N GLU A 514 63.82 -29.22 9.69
CA GLU A 514 63.26 -29.81 10.92
C GLU A 514 61.81 -30.27 10.71
N ARG A 515 61.00 -29.42 10.08
CA ARG A 515 59.59 -29.72 9.79
C ARG A 515 59.42 -30.84 8.77
N LEU A 516 60.29 -30.95 7.78
CA LEU A 516 60.28 -32.07 6.84
C LEU A 516 60.68 -33.39 7.51
N ALA A 517 61.66 -33.37 8.42
CA ALA A 517 62.03 -34.54 9.22
C ALA A 517 60.89 -34.96 10.16
N PHE A 518 60.23 -34.00 10.81
CA PHE A 518 59.03 -34.26 11.60
C PHE A 518 57.90 -34.87 10.76
N LEU A 519 57.66 -34.34 9.56
CA LEU A 519 56.66 -34.88 8.64
C LEU A 519 56.98 -36.31 8.19
N HIS A 520 58.25 -36.61 7.91
CA HIS A 520 58.68 -37.96 7.54
C HIS A 520 58.43 -38.93 8.71
N ASN A 521 58.83 -38.56 9.93
CA ASN A 521 58.61 -39.36 11.13
C ASN A 521 57.13 -39.57 11.45
N ILE A 522 56.26 -38.56 11.29
CA ILE A 522 54.83 -38.69 11.59
C ILE A 522 54.11 -39.58 10.57
N ILE A 523 54.51 -39.56 9.30
CA ILE A 523 53.95 -40.48 8.29
C ILE A 523 54.35 -41.91 8.63
N ARG A 524 55.63 -42.13 8.96
CA ARG A 524 56.13 -43.45 9.39
C ARG A 524 55.38 -43.97 10.62
N ALA A 525 55.31 -43.18 11.68
CA ALA A 525 54.62 -43.55 12.91
C ALA A 525 53.13 -43.87 12.68
N ARG A 526 52.45 -43.13 11.79
CA ARG A 526 51.06 -43.43 11.41
C ARG A 526 50.91 -44.75 10.68
N ARG A 527 51.85 -45.11 9.80
CA ARG A 527 51.85 -46.41 9.10
C ARG A 527 52.10 -47.55 10.08
N GLU A 528 53.09 -47.42 10.95
CA GLU A 528 53.37 -48.39 12.01
C GLU A 528 52.15 -48.60 12.93
N TRP A 529 51.51 -47.51 13.34
CA TRP A 529 50.30 -47.56 14.15
C TRP A 529 49.12 -48.21 13.41
N LEU A 530 48.93 -47.93 12.11
CA LEU A 530 47.92 -48.59 11.27
C LEU A 530 48.16 -50.10 11.19
N ILE A 531 49.41 -50.52 10.98
CA ILE A 531 49.77 -51.95 10.94
C ILE A 531 49.53 -52.60 12.31
N PHE A 532 49.91 -51.93 13.39
CA PHE A 532 49.67 -52.39 14.76
C PHE A 532 48.17 -52.55 15.04
N ALA A 533 47.35 -51.54 14.71
CA ALA A 533 45.91 -51.56 14.88
C ALA A 533 45.26 -52.69 14.06
N LEU A 534 45.67 -52.89 12.80
CA LEU A 534 45.19 -53.98 11.96
C LEU A 534 45.55 -55.37 12.53
N ARG A 535 46.77 -55.54 13.05
CA ARG A 535 47.18 -56.79 13.72
C ARG A 535 46.35 -57.05 14.97
N GLN A 536 46.07 -56.03 15.78
CA GLN A 536 45.27 -56.17 17.00
C GLN A 536 43.80 -56.51 16.72
N VAL A 537 43.21 -55.97 15.64
CA VAL A 537 41.87 -56.36 15.18
C VAL A 537 41.87 -57.80 14.67
N GLY A 538 42.88 -58.19 13.89
CA GLY A 538 43.03 -59.56 13.39
C GLY A 538 43.20 -60.59 14.51
N THR A 539 44.01 -60.30 15.54
CA THR A 539 44.18 -61.20 16.69
C THR A 539 42.93 -61.29 17.56
N ARG A 540 42.16 -60.20 17.72
CA ARG A 540 40.85 -60.24 18.39
C ARG A 540 39.84 -61.10 17.63
N GLN A 541 39.74 -60.94 16.32
CA GLN A 541 38.87 -61.77 15.49
C GLN A 541 39.28 -63.25 15.52
N LEU A 542 40.58 -63.57 15.48
CA LEU A 542 41.08 -64.94 15.62
C LEU A 542 40.83 -65.52 17.02
N ALA A 543 40.94 -64.73 18.09
CA ALA A 543 40.62 -65.16 19.45
C ALA A 543 39.12 -65.44 19.65
N ASP A 544 38.24 -64.63 19.05
CA ASP A 544 36.79 -64.87 19.08
C ASP A 544 36.40 -66.10 18.23
N THR A 545 37.04 -66.29 17.07
CA THR A 545 36.84 -67.49 16.24
C THR A 545 37.40 -68.75 16.92
N GLY A 546 38.52 -68.62 17.63
CA GLY A 546 39.13 -69.69 18.43
C GLY A 546 38.28 -70.10 19.63
N LYS A 547 37.68 -69.14 20.35
CA LYS A 547 36.68 -69.41 21.40
C LYS A 547 35.43 -70.08 20.84
N SER A 548 34.95 -69.66 19.67
CA SER A 548 33.79 -70.28 19.02
C SER A 548 34.07 -71.72 18.57
N ARG A 549 35.27 -72.01 18.06
CA ARG A 549 35.71 -73.40 17.78
C ARG A 549 35.94 -74.24 19.05
N LEU A 550 36.47 -73.67 20.12
CA LEU A 550 36.60 -74.36 21.42
C LEU A 550 35.22 -74.69 22.02
N PHE A 551 34.25 -73.77 21.92
CA PHE A 551 32.86 -74.04 22.30
C PHE A 551 32.23 -75.13 21.43
N LEU A 552 32.47 -75.15 20.12
CA LEU A 552 31.98 -76.21 19.23
C LEU A 552 32.62 -77.58 19.52
N ILE A 553 33.91 -77.62 19.90
CA ILE A 553 34.59 -78.87 20.28
C ILE A 553 34.10 -79.38 21.65
N LEU A 554 33.85 -78.48 22.62
CA LEU A 554 33.30 -78.81 23.94
C LEU A 554 31.82 -79.25 23.90
N ILE A 555 31.07 -78.91 22.85
CA ILE A 555 29.68 -79.36 22.63
C ILE A 555 29.64 -80.70 21.85
N SER A 556 30.77 -81.18 21.33
CA SER A 556 30.88 -82.44 20.55
C SER A 556 31.45 -83.64 21.33
N ARG A 557 31.56 -83.54 22.65
CA ARG A 557 31.91 -84.63 23.58
C ARG A 557 30.81 -84.77 24.61
#